data_AF-A0A382M901-F1
#
_entry.id   AF-A0A382M901-F1
#
_cell.length_a   1.000
_cell.length_b   1.000
_cell.length_c   1.000
_cell.angle_alpha   90.00
_cell.angle_beta   90.00
_cell.angle_gamma   90.00
#
_symmetry.space_group_name_H-M   'P 1'
#
loop_
_entity.id
_entity.type
_entity.pdbx_description
1 polymer ?
#
loop_
_entity_poly.entity_id
_entity_poly.type
_entity_poly.pdbx_seq_one_letter_code
_entity_poly.pdbx_strand_id
1 'polypeptide(L)'
;MLYLFYSPNVLADEKWVIGDIRISGLQRVSAGSIFAVIPAEVGDQIDNYDIRDVAKALFKTGQFDDIQMGREDNTLIISLVERPSISSIELEGNKAIKSEDLLRGLKEAGLSQGQVYKRSILNGLALEIQRQYIAQGRYGALVQVKTESKPRNRVELRIEIEEGEVAVIKNINIVGNHTFPDKEVLKDFELSSGGWFSFFTNDNRYSREKLKGDIETLTSFYKDKGYVEFTLNSSQVAISEDKKSVYITLNIKEGNIFIVNDISIAGDIPIDESFLRSLILIKEQ
;
A
#
# COMPACT_ATOMS: atom_id res chain seq x y z
N MET A 1 -29.42 -8.15 60.97
CA MET A 1 -29.12 -8.83 59.70
C MET A 1 -30.10 -8.30 58.67
N LEU A 2 -29.71 -7.28 57.92
CA LEU A 2 -30.57 -6.60 56.95
C LEU A 2 -30.12 -7.03 55.56
N TYR A 3 -30.90 -7.89 54.89
CA TYR A 3 -30.63 -8.30 53.52
C TYR A 3 -31.11 -7.20 52.57
N LEU A 4 -30.16 -6.47 51.98
CA LEU A 4 -30.40 -5.59 50.84
C LEU A 4 -30.50 -6.47 49.59
N PHE A 5 -31.71 -6.64 49.07
CA PHE A 5 -31.94 -7.20 47.75
C PHE A 5 -31.42 -6.21 46.71
N TYR A 6 -30.30 -6.56 46.05
CA TYR A 6 -29.85 -5.91 44.85
C TYR A 6 -30.64 -6.49 43.68
N SER A 7 -31.69 -5.80 43.24
CA SER A 7 -32.36 -6.13 41.98
C SER A 7 -31.54 -5.53 40.84
N PRO A 8 -30.97 -6.34 39.93
CA PRO A 8 -30.48 -5.78 38.67
C PRO A 8 -31.73 -5.42 37.87
N ASN A 9 -32.05 -4.12 37.81
CA ASN A 9 -32.90 -3.62 36.74
C ASN A 9 -32.12 -3.82 35.43
N VAL A 10 -32.34 -4.97 34.80
CA VAL A 10 -32.06 -5.13 33.38
C VAL A 10 -32.98 -4.12 32.71
N LEU A 11 -32.42 -3.02 32.24
CA LEU A 11 -33.12 -2.07 31.37
C LEU A 11 -33.48 -2.86 30.10
N ALA A 12 -34.67 -3.44 30.10
CA ALA A 12 -35.27 -3.99 28.91
C ALA A 12 -35.39 -2.83 27.92
N ASP A 13 -34.79 -3.00 26.76
CA ASP A 13 -34.86 -2.02 25.69
C ASP A 13 -36.32 -1.91 25.25
N GLU A 14 -36.98 -0.81 25.59
CA GLU A 14 -38.42 -0.66 25.37
C GLU A 14 -38.69 -0.66 23.87
N LYS A 15 -39.33 -1.73 23.42
CA LYS A 15 -39.85 -1.83 22.07
C LYS A 15 -40.96 -0.82 21.85
N TRP A 16 -40.93 -0.14 20.73
CA TRP A 16 -41.93 0.85 20.36
C TRP A 16 -42.28 0.76 18.88
N VAL A 17 -43.47 1.26 18.53
CA VAL A 17 -43.98 1.20 17.15
C VAL A 17 -43.65 2.51 16.43
N ILE A 18 -43.02 2.40 15.26
CA ILE A 18 -42.75 3.54 14.39
C ILE A 18 -44.06 4.09 13.84
N GLY A 19 -44.43 5.30 14.25
CA GLY A 19 -45.55 6.05 13.70
C GLY A 19 -45.16 6.95 12.51
N ASP A 20 -43.92 7.43 12.49
CA ASP A 20 -43.38 8.25 11.40
C ASP A 20 -41.84 8.13 11.32
N ILE A 21 -41.25 8.41 10.16
CA ILE A 21 -39.79 8.47 9.97
C ILE A 21 -39.43 9.83 9.36
N ARG A 22 -38.67 10.62 10.10
CA ARG A 22 -38.21 11.95 9.68
C ARG A 22 -36.72 11.91 9.34
N ILE A 23 -36.40 12.22 8.08
CA ILE A 23 -35.01 12.28 7.59
C ILE A 23 -34.62 13.74 7.38
N SER A 24 -33.42 14.13 7.85
CA SER A 24 -32.86 15.47 7.71
C SER A 24 -31.40 15.45 7.23
N GLY A 25 -30.96 16.55 6.63
CA GLY A 25 -29.57 16.72 6.16
C GLY A 25 -29.25 16.16 4.77
N LEU A 26 -30.26 15.66 4.06
CA LEU A 26 -30.14 15.30 2.64
C LEU A 26 -29.95 16.55 1.76
N GLN A 27 -29.08 16.45 0.78
CA GLN A 27 -28.81 17.49 -0.21
C GLN A 27 -28.90 16.92 -1.63
N ARG A 28 -28.20 15.81 -1.90
CA ARG A 28 -28.18 15.16 -3.22
C ARG A 28 -28.84 13.79 -3.22
N VAL A 29 -28.83 13.11 -2.08
CA VAL A 29 -29.43 11.79 -1.93
C VAL A 29 -30.94 11.96 -1.72
N SER A 30 -31.75 11.17 -2.43
CA SER A 30 -33.20 11.25 -2.30
C SER A 30 -33.68 10.48 -1.08
N ALA A 31 -34.71 10.98 -0.40
CA ALA A 31 -35.31 10.26 0.74
C ALA A 31 -35.77 8.84 0.37
N GLY A 32 -36.32 8.66 -0.83
CA GLY A 32 -36.71 7.33 -1.33
C GLY A 32 -35.56 6.32 -1.40
N SER A 33 -34.34 6.76 -1.70
CA SER A 33 -33.17 5.88 -1.69
C SER A 33 -32.72 5.48 -0.28
N ILE A 34 -33.02 6.31 0.73
CA ILE A 34 -32.81 5.98 2.14
C ILE A 34 -33.79 4.89 2.56
N PHE A 35 -35.08 5.08 2.28
CA PHE A 35 -36.13 4.10 2.60
C PHE A 35 -35.90 2.74 1.94
N ALA A 36 -35.31 2.70 0.74
CA ALA A 36 -34.98 1.45 0.06
C ALA A 36 -33.82 0.66 0.71
N VAL A 37 -33.03 1.28 1.58
CA VAL A 37 -31.83 0.68 2.19
C VAL A 37 -32.03 0.34 3.66
N ILE A 38 -32.82 1.13 4.39
CA ILE A 38 -33.01 0.93 5.83
C ILE A 38 -33.94 -0.26 6.10
N PRO A 39 -33.60 -1.15 7.03
CA PRO A 39 -34.47 -2.24 7.47
C PRO A 39 -35.48 -1.74 8.53
N ALA A 40 -36.26 -0.71 8.21
CA ALA A 40 -37.28 -0.15 9.09
C ALA A 40 -38.37 0.56 8.30
N GLU A 41 -39.63 0.24 8.60
CA GLU A 41 -40.82 0.82 7.98
C GLU A 41 -41.77 1.39 9.04
N VAL A 42 -42.66 2.29 8.61
CA VAL A 42 -43.73 2.80 9.47
C VAL A 42 -44.67 1.64 9.82
N GLY A 43 -44.94 1.45 11.11
CA GLY A 43 -45.70 0.33 11.66
C GLY A 43 -44.84 -0.77 12.28
N ASP A 44 -43.52 -0.77 12.05
CA ASP A 44 -42.63 -1.75 12.66
C ASP A 44 -42.46 -1.51 14.17
N GLN A 45 -42.30 -2.60 14.92
CA GLN A 45 -41.96 -2.57 16.33
C GLN A 45 -40.44 -2.73 16.49
N ILE A 46 -39.75 -1.67 16.90
CA ILE A 46 -38.28 -1.61 16.95
C ILE A 46 -37.72 -1.38 18.36
N ASP A 47 -36.47 -1.77 18.58
CA ASP A 47 -35.64 -1.44 19.75
C ASP A 47 -34.29 -0.77 19.36
N ASN A 48 -33.37 -0.56 20.30
CA ASN A 48 -32.08 0.07 19.97
C ASN A 48 -31.15 -0.84 19.14
N TYR A 49 -31.38 -2.16 19.08
CA TYR A 49 -30.63 -3.04 18.16
C TYR A 49 -31.05 -2.77 16.73
N ASP A 50 -32.36 -2.66 16.48
CA ASP A 50 -32.89 -2.33 15.16
C ASP A 50 -32.41 -0.95 14.70
N ILE A 51 -32.41 0.06 15.59
CA ILE A 51 -31.87 1.40 15.30
C ILE A 51 -30.38 1.33 14.91
N ARG A 52 -29.58 0.50 15.58
CA ARG A 52 -28.17 0.29 15.22
C ARG A 52 -28.04 -0.37 13.85
N ASP A 53 -28.91 -1.29 13.49
CA ASP A 53 -28.87 -1.96 12.19
C ASP A 53 -29.30 -1.03 11.05
N VAL A 54 -30.25 -0.12 11.30
CA VAL A 54 -30.55 1.01 10.41
C VAL A 54 -29.32 1.89 10.20
N ALA A 55 -28.67 2.33 11.28
CA ALA A 55 -27.46 3.15 11.19
C ALA A 55 -26.33 2.44 10.42
N LYS A 56 -26.14 1.12 10.66
CA LYS A 56 -25.17 0.31 9.91
C LYS A 56 -25.52 0.19 8.43
N ALA A 57 -26.78 -0.01 8.09
CA ALA A 57 -27.23 -0.08 6.69
C ALA A 57 -26.92 1.22 5.95
N LEU A 58 -27.21 2.36 6.58
CA LEU A 58 -26.87 3.68 6.05
C LEU A 58 -25.36 3.90 5.94
N PHE A 59 -24.60 3.51 6.96
CA PHE A 59 -23.13 3.64 6.93
C PHE A 59 -22.51 2.81 5.80
N LYS A 60 -23.01 1.61 5.55
CA LYS A 60 -22.56 0.72 4.47
C LYS A 60 -22.72 1.33 3.07
N THR A 61 -23.66 2.26 2.88
CA THR A 61 -23.79 2.99 1.61
C THR A 61 -22.54 3.82 1.28
N GLY A 62 -21.78 4.21 2.31
CA GLY A 62 -20.61 5.07 2.18
C GLY A 62 -20.91 6.50 1.73
N GLN A 63 -22.17 6.94 1.78
CA GLN A 63 -22.62 8.27 1.33
C GLN A 63 -22.62 9.31 2.45
N PHE A 64 -22.57 8.89 3.72
CA PHE A 64 -22.68 9.77 4.89
C PHE A 64 -21.41 9.76 5.73
N ASP A 65 -21.04 10.95 6.21
CA ASP A 65 -19.89 11.16 7.10
C ASP A 65 -20.30 11.03 8.57
N ASP A 66 -21.51 11.49 8.90
CA ASP A 66 -22.13 11.35 10.22
C ASP A 66 -23.60 10.90 10.08
N ILE A 67 -24.03 10.04 11.01
CA ILE A 67 -25.38 9.47 11.08
C ILE A 67 -25.81 9.51 12.54
N GLN A 68 -26.80 10.33 12.84
CA GLN A 68 -27.38 10.46 14.17
C GLN A 68 -28.81 9.93 14.17
N MET A 69 -29.08 9.04 15.10
CA MET A 69 -30.39 8.44 15.29
C MET A 69 -31.02 9.01 16.56
N GLY A 70 -32.29 9.41 16.48
CA GLY A 70 -33.06 9.92 17.59
C GLY A 70 -34.49 9.42 17.57
N ARG A 71 -35.22 9.66 18.67
CA ARG A 71 -36.63 9.33 18.81
C ARG A 71 -37.35 10.52 19.43
N GLU A 72 -38.50 10.87 18.85
CA GLU A 72 -39.44 11.85 19.39
C GLU A 72 -40.84 11.22 19.36
N ASP A 73 -41.39 10.87 20.53
CA ASP A 73 -42.61 10.07 20.69
C ASP A 73 -42.57 8.74 19.90
N ASN A 74 -43.37 8.63 18.83
CA ASN A 74 -43.37 7.50 17.90
C ASN A 74 -42.71 7.86 16.56
N THR A 75 -41.87 8.89 16.51
CA THR A 75 -41.15 9.31 15.30
C THR A 75 -39.68 8.91 15.38
N LEU A 76 -39.19 8.16 14.38
CA LEU A 76 -37.77 7.89 14.21
C LEU A 76 -37.11 9.09 13.52
N ILE A 77 -36.16 9.74 14.18
CA ILE A 77 -35.41 10.87 13.63
C ILE A 77 -34.08 10.36 13.10
N ILE A 78 -33.81 10.62 11.82
CA ILE A 78 -32.55 10.28 11.16
C ILE A 78 -31.91 11.58 10.67
N SER A 79 -30.83 11.99 11.31
CA SER A 79 -30.05 13.17 10.92
C SER A 79 -28.76 12.74 10.25
N LEU A 80 -28.57 13.18 9.00
CA LEU A 80 -27.50 12.73 8.12
C LEU A 80 -26.59 13.88 7.73
N VAL A 81 -25.29 13.62 7.67
CA VAL A 81 -24.33 14.52 7.03
C VAL A 81 -23.79 13.84 5.79
N GLU A 82 -24.24 14.27 4.61
CA GLU A 82 -23.76 13.73 3.33
C GLU A 82 -22.27 14.02 3.12
N ARG A 83 -21.53 13.00 2.67
CA ARG A 83 -20.15 13.18 2.21
C ARG A 83 -20.13 14.00 0.92
N PRO A 84 -19.16 14.91 0.77
CA PRO A 84 -19.03 15.66 -0.47
C PRO A 84 -18.59 14.75 -1.62
N SER A 85 -18.87 15.15 -2.86
CA SER A 85 -18.26 14.52 -4.03
C SER A 85 -17.02 15.27 -4.50
N ILE A 86 -16.03 14.56 -5.04
CA ILE A 86 -14.81 15.15 -5.59
C ILE A 86 -15.16 15.96 -6.85
N SER A 87 -14.89 17.27 -6.85
CA SER A 87 -15.10 18.14 -8.02
C SER A 87 -13.97 18.06 -9.03
N SER A 88 -12.74 17.95 -8.54
CA SER A 88 -11.49 18.11 -9.27
C SER A 88 -10.35 17.54 -8.42
N ILE A 89 -9.31 17.05 -9.09
CA ILE A 89 -8.04 16.66 -8.47
C ILE A 89 -6.96 17.44 -9.21
N GLU A 90 -6.28 18.34 -8.52
CA GLU A 90 -5.16 19.12 -9.03
C GLU A 90 -3.85 18.50 -8.53
N LEU A 91 -2.92 18.26 -9.46
CA LEU A 91 -1.57 17.80 -9.16
C LEU A 91 -0.59 18.94 -9.41
N GLU A 92 0.26 19.23 -8.44
CA GLU A 92 1.29 20.25 -8.54
C GLU A 92 2.65 19.68 -8.12
N GLY A 93 3.70 20.04 -8.86
CA GLY A 93 5.08 19.66 -8.55
C GLY A 93 5.52 18.29 -9.07
N ASN A 94 4.64 17.49 -9.68
CA ASN A 94 4.99 16.22 -10.30
C ASN A 94 5.64 16.41 -11.70
N LYS A 95 6.95 16.28 -11.78
CA LYS A 95 7.76 16.31 -13.00
C LYS A 95 8.34 14.94 -13.36
N ALA A 96 8.69 14.12 -12.36
CA ALA A 96 9.27 12.79 -12.54
C ALA A 96 8.22 11.73 -12.89
N ILE A 97 7.02 11.82 -12.32
CA ILE A 97 5.89 10.93 -12.60
C ILE A 97 4.84 11.71 -13.38
N LYS A 98 4.41 11.14 -14.51
CA LYS A 98 3.40 11.75 -15.36
C LYS A 98 2.07 11.86 -14.63
N SER A 99 1.36 12.97 -14.84
CA SER A 99 0.06 13.22 -14.20
C SER A 99 -0.95 12.12 -14.53
N GLU A 100 -0.93 11.58 -15.74
CA GLU A 100 -1.83 10.50 -16.15
C GLU A 100 -1.62 9.22 -15.35
N ASP A 101 -0.37 8.89 -15.00
CA ASP A 101 -0.02 7.71 -14.21
C ASP A 101 -0.50 7.86 -12.77
N LEU A 102 -0.27 9.04 -12.17
CA LEU A 102 -0.77 9.36 -10.83
C LEU A 102 -2.30 9.31 -10.79
N LEU A 103 -2.98 10.01 -11.71
CA LEU A 103 -4.45 10.04 -11.78
C LEU A 103 -5.06 8.65 -12.00
N ARG A 104 -4.40 7.79 -12.77
CA ARG A 104 -4.82 6.39 -12.94
C ARG A 104 -4.75 5.62 -11.64
N GLY A 105 -3.64 5.71 -10.90
CA GLY A 105 -3.51 5.08 -9.58
C GLY A 105 -4.55 5.60 -8.57
N LEU A 106 -4.83 6.92 -8.58
CA LEU A 106 -5.89 7.52 -7.76
C LEU A 106 -7.26 6.91 -8.09
N LYS A 107 -7.57 6.79 -9.37
CA LYS A 107 -8.84 6.23 -9.84
C LYS A 107 -9.01 4.77 -9.40
N GLU A 108 -7.96 3.96 -9.48
CA GLU A 108 -7.95 2.57 -8.99
C GLU A 108 -8.18 2.49 -7.47
N ALA A 109 -7.69 3.48 -6.72
CA ALA A 109 -7.95 3.63 -5.28
C ALA A 109 -9.35 4.23 -4.95
N GLY A 110 -10.19 4.47 -5.96
CA GLY A 110 -11.53 5.05 -5.78
C GLY A 110 -11.57 6.57 -5.62
N LEU A 111 -10.49 7.27 -5.97
CA LEU A 111 -10.38 8.73 -5.97
C LEU A 111 -10.38 9.25 -7.40
N SER A 112 -11.55 9.65 -7.87
CA SER A 112 -11.69 10.33 -9.16
C SER A 112 -12.79 11.37 -9.09
N GLN A 113 -12.79 12.30 -10.04
CA GLN A 113 -13.87 13.27 -10.20
C GLN A 113 -15.24 12.58 -10.21
N GLY A 114 -16.19 13.14 -9.46
CA GLY A 114 -17.54 12.61 -9.29
C GLY A 114 -17.71 11.57 -8.18
N GLN A 115 -16.63 10.94 -7.70
CA GLN A 115 -16.70 9.95 -6.61
C GLN A 115 -16.94 10.62 -5.26
N VAL A 116 -17.47 9.83 -4.31
CA VAL A 116 -17.66 10.26 -2.92
C VAL A 116 -16.32 10.44 -2.23
N TYR A 117 -16.10 11.59 -1.61
CA TYR A 117 -14.91 11.87 -0.83
C TYR A 117 -14.91 11.11 0.49
N LYS A 118 -13.83 10.34 0.73
CA LYS A 118 -13.61 9.61 1.99
C LYS A 118 -12.27 10.04 2.58
N ARG A 119 -12.32 10.71 3.73
CA ARG A 119 -11.12 11.20 4.44
C ARG A 119 -10.14 10.08 4.77
N SER A 120 -10.63 8.88 5.05
CA SER A 120 -9.80 7.70 5.34
C SER A 120 -8.87 7.31 4.20
N ILE A 121 -9.25 7.57 2.94
CA ILE A 121 -8.42 7.25 1.77
C ILE A 121 -7.26 8.24 1.64
N LEU A 122 -7.44 9.51 2.03
CA LEU A 122 -6.39 10.53 1.89
C LEU A 122 -5.12 10.24 2.71
N ASN A 123 -5.29 9.75 3.94
CA ASN A 123 -4.15 9.51 4.84
C ASN A 123 -3.21 8.44 4.29
N GLY A 124 -3.75 7.41 3.64
CA GLY A 124 -2.93 6.39 2.96
C GLY A 124 -2.38 6.89 1.62
N LEU A 125 -3.10 7.80 0.95
CA LEU A 125 -2.75 8.24 -0.39
C LEU A 125 -1.43 9.00 -0.44
N ALA A 126 -1.25 10.01 0.41
CA ALA A 126 -0.03 10.83 0.40
C ALA A 126 1.21 9.94 0.59
N LEU A 127 1.12 8.97 1.49
CA LEU A 127 2.18 7.99 1.75
C LEU A 127 2.42 7.09 0.53
N GLU A 128 1.38 6.67 -0.19
CA GLU A 128 1.54 5.81 -1.35
C GLU A 128 2.19 6.54 -2.52
N ILE A 129 1.76 7.78 -2.82
CA ILE A 129 2.43 8.62 -3.82
C ILE A 129 3.89 8.83 -3.42
N GLN A 130 4.16 9.15 -2.14
CA GLN A 130 5.52 9.32 -1.63
C GLN A 130 6.36 8.04 -1.80
N ARG A 131 5.79 6.85 -1.57
CA ARG A 131 6.47 5.57 -1.79
C ARG A 131 6.84 5.34 -3.25
N GLN A 132 6.01 5.75 -4.20
CA GLN A 132 6.33 5.66 -5.63
C GLN A 132 7.58 6.51 -5.96
N TYR A 133 7.67 7.72 -5.42
CA TYR A 133 8.86 8.56 -5.54
C TYR A 133 10.10 7.93 -4.88
N ILE A 134 9.95 7.38 -3.67
CA ILE A 134 11.02 6.67 -2.97
C ILE A 134 11.52 5.46 -3.78
N ALA A 135 10.63 4.72 -4.43
CA ALA A 135 11.00 3.58 -5.27
C ALA A 135 11.88 4.00 -6.47
N GLN A 136 11.70 5.22 -6.96
CA GLN A 136 12.53 5.84 -8.01
C GLN A 136 13.80 6.53 -7.48
N GLY A 137 14.15 6.32 -6.19
CA GLY A 137 15.35 6.87 -5.57
C GLY A 137 15.19 8.29 -5.01
N ARG A 138 13.98 8.83 -4.97
CA ARG A 138 13.70 10.19 -4.48
C ARG A 138 13.24 10.16 -3.02
N TYR A 139 14.18 9.90 -2.12
CA TYR A 139 13.91 9.79 -0.68
C TYR A 139 13.53 11.12 -0.02
N GLY A 140 13.93 12.23 -0.64
CA GLY A 140 13.52 13.59 -0.26
C GLY A 140 12.06 13.92 -0.54
N ALA A 141 11.31 13.04 -1.19
CA ALA A 141 9.96 13.34 -1.62
C ALA A 141 9.02 13.61 -0.45
N LEU A 142 8.23 14.67 -0.56
CA LEU A 142 7.15 15.04 0.36
C LEU A 142 5.86 15.24 -0.45
N VAL A 143 4.77 14.68 0.06
CA VAL A 143 3.46 14.78 -0.57
C VAL A 143 2.47 15.32 0.45
N GLN A 144 1.79 16.41 0.10
CA GLN A 144 0.74 17.01 0.91
C GLN A 144 -0.56 17.00 0.13
N VAL A 145 -1.65 16.63 0.79
CA VAL A 145 -2.99 16.69 0.21
C VAL A 145 -3.80 17.74 0.96
N LYS A 146 -4.19 18.80 0.25
CA LYS A 146 -5.08 19.84 0.75
C LYS A 146 -6.47 19.64 0.16
N THR A 147 -7.48 19.99 0.94
CA THR A 147 -8.88 19.90 0.54
C THR A 147 -9.53 21.27 0.61
N GLU A 148 -10.20 21.68 -0.46
CA GLU A 148 -10.96 22.92 -0.49
C GLU A 148 -12.45 22.63 -0.69
N SER A 149 -13.29 23.17 0.19
CA SER A 149 -14.74 23.03 0.07
C SER A 149 -15.26 23.87 -1.10
N LYS A 150 -16.11 23.27 -1.94
CA LYS A 150 -16.73 23.92 -3.08
C LYS A 150 -18.26 23.89 -2.95
N PRO A 151 -18.99 24.80 -3.64
CA PRO A 151 -20.44 24.82 -3.60
C PRO A 151 -21.08 23.50 -4.04
N ARG A 152 -22.28 23.23 -3.50
CA ARG A 152 -23.11 22.02 -3.76
C ARG A 152 -22.53 20.73 -3.16
N ASN A 153 -22.00 20.81 -1.94
CA ASN A 153 -21.37 19.70 -1.21
C ASN A 153 -20.29 18.99 -2.05
N ARG A 154 -19.32 19.76 -2.51
CA ARG A 154 -18.20 19.26 -3.30
C ARG A 154 -16.88 19.62 -2.65
N VAL A 155 -15.86 18.84 -2.97
CA VAL A 155 -14.50 19.08 -2.49
C VAL A 155 -13.51 19.00 -3.65
N GLU A 156 -12.61 19.95 -3.70
CA GLU A 156 -11.44 19.91 -4.57
C GLU A 156 -10.26 19.34 -3.79
N LEU A 157 -9.51 18.42 -4.42
CA LEU A 157 -8.30 17.85 -3.85
C LEU A 157 -7.10 18.49 -4.56
N ARG A 158 -6.22 19.14 -3.81
CA ARG A 158 -4.93 19.64 -4.29
C ARG A 158 -3.82 18.78 -3.72
N ILE A 159 -3.09 18.09 -4.59
CA ILE A 159 -1.97 17.24 -4.22
C ILE A 159 -0.68 17.98 -4.60
N GLU A 160 0.00 18.49 -3.59
CA GLU A 160 1.27 19.20 -3.73
C GLU A 160 2.42 18.21 -3.50
N ILE A 161 3.31 18.10 -4.49
CA ILE A 161 4.40 17.14 -4.50
C ILE A 161 5.73 17.88 -4.58
N GLU A 162 6.52 17.77 -3.52
CA GLU A 162 7.94 18.11 -3.56
C GLU A 162 8.70 16.84 -3.88
N GLU A 163 9.21 16.69 -5.11
CA GLU A 163 9.79 15.42 -5.55
C GLU A 163 11.12 15.09 -4.86
N GLY A 164 11.81 16.09 -4.32
CA GLY A 164 13.19 15.95 -3.85
C GLY A 164 14.18 15.62 -4.97
N GLU A 165 15.47 15.63 -4.62
CA GLU A 165 16.53 15.18 -5.53
C GLU A 165 16.59 13.65 -5.59
N VAL A 166 17.13 13.11 -6.69
CA VAL A 166 17.44 11.69 -6.76
C VAL A 166 18.67 11.42 -5.90
N ALA A 167 18.53 10.55 -4.91
CA ALA A 167 19.63 10.18 -4.05
C ALA A 167 20.62 9.31 -4.82
N VAL A 168 21.91 9.60 -4.65
CA VAL A 168 22.99 8.88 -5.31
C VAL A 168 23.63 7.87 -4.37
N ILE A 169 23.97 6.70 -4.89
CA ILE A 169 24.70 5.68 -4.15
C ILE A 169 26.13 6.17 -3.95
N LYS A 170 26.53 6.31 -2.69
CA LYS A 170 27.90 6.69 -2.32
C LYS A 170 28.79 5.49 -2.12
N ASN A 171 28.25 4.41 -1.57
CA ASN A 171 29.01 3.20 -1.34
C ASN A 171 28.11 1.97 -1.33
N ILE A 172 28.65 0.85 -1.82
CA ILE A 172 28.09 -0.49 -1.69
C ILE A 172 29.12 -1.32 -0.94
N ASN A 173 28.76 -1.78 0.25
CA ASN A 173 29.63 -2.52 1.13
C ASN A 173 29.16 -3.97 1.24
N ILE A 174 30.06 -4.93 1.04
CA ILE A 174 29.76 -6.36 1.20
C ILE A 174 30.47 -6.85 2.46
N VAL A 175 29.70 -7.32 3.44
CA VAL A 175 30.21 -7.83 4.72
C VAL A 175 30.08 -9.35 4.73
N GLY A 176 31.15 -10.04 5.10
CA GLY A 176 31.23 -11.51 5.08
C GLY A 176 31.76 -12.09 3.78
N ASN A 177 32.19 -11.23 2.84
CA ASN A 177 33.01 -11.60 1.68
C ASN A 177 34.47 -11.74 2.13
N HIS A 178 35.07 -12.89 1.88
CA HIS A 178 36.44 -13.22 2.26
C HIS A 178 37.23 -13.81 1.10
N THR A 179 36.57 -14.49 0.17
CA THR A 179 37.24 -15.20 -0.91
C THR A 179 37.49 -14.32 -2.13
N PHE A 180 36.57 -13.41 -2.43
CA PHE A 180 36.64 -12.57 -3.63
C PHE A 180 36.88 -11.11 -3.29
N PRO A 181 37.62 -10.34 -4.09
CA PRO A 181 37.68 -8.90 -3.91
C PRO A 181 36.32 -8.27 -4.26
N ASP A 182 35.86 -7.29 -3.48
CA ASP A 182 34.55 -6.64 -3.68
C ASP A 182 34.36 -6.10 -5.10
N LYS A 183 35.43 -5.62 -5.74
CA LYS A 183 35.40 -5.14 -7.13
C LYS A 183 35.00 -6.21 -8.14
N GLU A 184 35.38 -7.47 -7.89
CA GLU A 184 35.02 -8.59 -8.76
C GLU A 184 33.55 -8.96 -8.55
N VAL A 185 33.11 -8.99 -7.31
CA VAL A 185 31.72 -9.29 -6.94
C VAL A 185 30.74 -8.24 -7.47
N LEU A 186 31.12 -6.96 -7.39
CA LEU A 186 30.29 -5.83 -7.82
C LEU A 186 30.37 -5.55 -9.33
N LYS A 187 31.19 -6.29 -10.10
CA LYS A 187 31.47 -5.98 -11.50
C LYS A 187 30.24 -6.00 -12.39
N ASP A 188 29.35 -6.97 -12.15
CA ASP A 188 28.16 -7.21 -12.95
C ASP A 188 26.90 -6.60 -12.33
N PHE A 189 27.05 -5.77 -11.30
CA PHE A 189 25.93 -5.02 -10.71
C PHE A 189 25.48 -3.90 -11.65
N GLU A 190 24.18 -3.70 -11.73
CA GLU A 190 23.57 -2.53 -12.35
C GLU A 190 23.75 -1.26 -11.49
N LEU A 191 23.80 -1.42 -10.17
CA LEU A 191 24.08 -0.31 -9.25
C LEU A 191 25.58 -0.17 -8.98
N SER A 192 26.05 1.07 -8.96
CA SER A 192 27.44 1.39 -8.62
C SER A 192 27.53 2.60 -7.70
N SER A 193 28.67 2.78 -7.02
CA SER A 193 29.00 4.03 -6.30
C SER A 193 29.27 5.22 -7.24
N GLY A 194 29.15 4.99 -8.55
CA GLY A 194 29.41 5.92 -9.62
C GLY A 194 30.86 5.93 -10.13
N GLY A 195 31.02 6.47 -11.32
CA GLY A 195 32.29 6.72 -12.00
C GLY A 195 32.16 7.89 -12.98
N TRP A 196 33.17 8.12 -13.83
CA TRP A 196 33.15 9.25 -14.78
C TRP A 196 31.95 9.26 -15.74
N PHE A 197 31.37 8.10 -16.06
CA PHE A 197 30.26 7.97 -17.02
C PHE A 197 28.87 7.84 -16.38
N SER A 198 28.75 7.92 -15.05
CA SER A 198 27.48 7.69 -14.33
C SER A 198 26.37 8.67 -14.67
N PHE A 199 26.71 9.82 -15.23
CA PHE A 199 25.72 10.77 -15.73
C PHE A 199 24.98 10.28 -16.98
N PHE A 200 25.55 9.34 -17.73
CA PHE A 200 24.90 8.69 -18.87
C PHE A 200 24.19 7.40 -18.46
N THR A 201 24.85 6.54 -17.66
CA THR A 201 24.33 5.21 -17.30
C THR A 201 23.28 5.25 -16.19
N ASN A 202 23.29 6.29 -15.35
CA ASN A 202 22.41 6.41 -14.18
C ASN A 202 22.50 5.19 -13.24
N ASP A 203 23.65 4.53 -13.21
CA ASP A 203 23.99 3.39 -12.35
C ASP A 203 24.12 3.77 -10.88
N ASN A 204 24.48 5.02 -10.62
CA ASN A 204 24.58 5.57 -9.27
C ASN A 204 23.24 6.04 -8.67
N ARG A 205 22.12 5.88 -9.39
CA ARG A 205 20.79 6.23 -8.86
C ARG A 205 20.17 5.00 -8.23
N TYR A 206 19.94 5.07 -6.93
CA TYR A 206 19.29 3.97 -6.23
C TYR A 206 17.89 3.71 -6.81
N SER A 207 17.59 2.45 -7.11
CA SER A 207 16.21 1.95 -7.19
C SER A 207 16.12 0.61 -6.48
N ARG A 208 14.97 0.34 -5.87
CA ARG A 208 14.74 -0.93 -5.16
C ARG A 208 14.78 -2.12 -6.13
N GLU A 209 14.27 -1.92 -7.34
CA GLU A 209 14.21 -2.94 -8.38
C GLU A 209 15.61 -3.37 -8.83
N LYS A 210 16.50 -2.42 -9.13
CA LYS A 210 17.89 -2.72 -9.52
C LYS A 210 18.65 -3.42 -8.40
N LEU A 211 18.49 -2.98 -7.15
CA LEU A 211 19.13 -3.65 -6.00
C LEU A 211 18.66 -5.10 -5.86
N LYS A 212 17.40 -5.39 -6.16
CA LYS A 212 16.90 -6.77 -6.15
C LYS A 212 17.58 -7.60 -7.25
N GLY A 213 17.70 -7.06 -8.46
CA GLY A 213 18.44 -7.69 -9.55
C GLY A 213 19.90 -7.94 -9.19
N ASP A 214 20.58 -6.96 -8.59
CA ASP A 214 21.97 -7.08 -8.15
C ASP A 214 22.18 -8.16 -7.07
N ILE A 215 21.22 -8.33 -6.16
CA ILE A 215 21.23 -9.41 -5.17
C ILE A 215 21.10 -10.78 -5.85
N GLU A 216 20.29 -10.88 -6.90
CA GLU A 216 20.16 -12.11 -7.70
C GLU A 216 21.47 -12.38 -8.44
N THR A 217 22.07 -11.37 -9.07
CA THR A 217 23.40 -11.45 -9.72
C THR A 217 24.48 -11.89 -8.74
N LEU A 218 24.51 -11.31 -7.54
CA LEU A 218 25.42 -11.70 -6.45
C LEU A 218 25.24 -13.17 -6.07
N THR A 219 24.00 -13.61 -5.93
CA THR A 219 23.67 -14.99 -5.58
C THR A 219 24.16 -15.97 -6.65
N SER A 220 23.92 -15.64 -7.92
CA SER A 220 24.41 -16.43 -9.06
C SER A 220 25.93 -16.46 -9.11
N PHE A 221 26.60 -15.32 -8.93
CA PHE A 221 28.06 -15.21 -8.94
C PHE A 221 28.76 -16.23 -8.01
N TYR A 222 28.22 -16.42 -6.80
CA TYR A 222 28.73 -17.38 -5.82
C TYR A 222 28.33 -18.81 -6.16
N LYS A 223 27.06 -19.05 -6.49
CA LYS A 223 26.57 -20.40 -6.82
C LYS A 223 27.25 -21.00 -8.05
N ASP A 224 27.52 -20.18 -9.07
CA ASP A 224 28.24 -20.60 -10.28
C ASP A 224 29.71 -20.99 -10.01
N LYS A 225 30.26 -20.59 -8.85
CA LYS A 225 31.61 -20.95 -8.39
C LYS A 225 31.59 -22.09 -7.35
N GLY A 226 30.46 -22.75 -7.16
CA GLY A 226 30.32 -23.91 -6.27
C GLY A 226 29.89 -23.59 -4.84
N TYR A 227 29.60 -22.33 -4.50
CA TYR A 227 29.09 -21.93 -3.18
C TYR A 227 27.58 -22.17 -3.08
N VAL A 228 27.17 -23.44 -3.05
CA VAL A 228 25.75 -23.82 -3.05
C VAL A 228 25.01 -23.33 -1.80
N GLU A 229 25.70 -23.27 -0.68
CA GLU A 229 25.21 -22.77 0.62
C GLU A 229 25.26 -21.25 0.75
N PHE A 230 25.57 -20.51 -0.31
CA PHE A 230 25.61 -19.06 -0.28
C PHE A 230 24.25 -18.49 0.19
N THR A 231 24.31 -17.60 1.17
CA THR A 231 23.12 -16.89 1.67
C THR A 231 23.38 -15.41 1.87
N LEU A 232 22.43 -14.58 1.44
CA LEU A 232 22.33 -13.19 1.87
C LEU A 232 21.59 -13.13 3.21
N ASN A 233 22.28 -12.78 4.28
CA ASN A 233 21.71 -12.68 5.63
C ASN A 233 20.83 -11.43 5.77
N SER A 234 21.28 -10.29 5.24
CA SER A 234 20.47 -9.06 5.19
C SER A 234 20.98 -8.07 4.14
N SER A 235 20.06 -7.25 3.63
CA SER A 235 20.37 -6.06 2.83
C SER A 235 19.87 -4.83 3.57
N GLN A 236 20.80 -3.93 3.89
CA GLN A 236 20.52 -2.70 4.63
C GLN A 236 20.76 -1.51 3.72
N VAL A 237 19.78 -0.60 3.66
CA VAL A 237 19.86 0.64 2.89
C VAL A 237 19.77 1.79 3.88
N ALA A 238 20.87 2.52 4.04
CA ALA A 238 20.94 3.71 4.86
C ALA A 238 20.96 4.96 3.99
N ILE A 239 20.35 6.03 4.48
CA ILE A 239 20.20 7.31 3.78
C ILE A 239 20.80 8.39 4.65
N SER A 240 21.54 9.32 4.05
CA SER A 240 22.07 10.49 4.76
C SER A 240 20.95 11.40 5.27
N GLU A 241 21.23 12.21 6.30
CA GLU A 241 20.25 13.14 6.88
C GLU A 241 19.68 14.13 5.84
N ASP A 242 20.51 14.56 4.88
CA ASP A 242 20.11 15.43 3.76
C ASP A 242 19.32 14.71 2.67
N LYS A 243 19.14 13.39 2.78
CA LYS A 243 18.44 12.50 1.84
C LYS A 243 19.03 12.44 0.43
N LYS A 244 20.28 12.86 0.25
CA LYS A 244 20.97 12.88 -1.06
C LYS A 244 21.88 11.69 -1.30
N SER A 245 22.29 10.98 -0.25
CA SER A 245 23.24 9.88 -0.34
C SER A 245 22.63 8.58 0.16
N VAL A 246 22.88 7.50 -0.58
CA VAL A 246 22.48 6.13 -0.22
C VAL A 246 23.71 5.29 0.03
N TYR A 247 23.67 4.50 1.10
CA TYR A 247 24.69 3.53 1.47
C TYR A 247 24.03 2.16 1.53
N ILE A 248 24.54 1.22 0.75
CA ILE A 248 24.02 -0.15 0.69
C ILE A 248 25.00 -1.05 1.41
N THR A 249 24.51 -1.87 2.35
CA THR A 249 25.31 -2.91 3.01
C THR A 249 24.65 -4.27 2.81
N LEU A 250 25.37 -5.17 2.17
CA LEU A 250 24.97 -6.55 1.93
C LEU A 250 25.75 -7.45 2.89
N ASN A 251 25.06 -8.07 3.84
CA ASN A 251 25.66 -9.04 4.74
C ASN A 251 25.46 -10.44 4.17
N ILE A 252 26.54 -11.09 3.78
CA ILE A 252 26.53 -12.41 3.15
C ILE A 252 27.18 -13.47 4.03
N LYS A 253 26.94 -14.72 3.67
CA LYS A 253 27.70 -15.88 4.12
C LYS A 253 28.02 -16.71 2.89
N GLU A 254 29.31 -16.85 2.58
CA GLU A 254 29.77 -17.56 1.37
C GLU A 254 29.39 -19.06 1.43
N GLY A 255 29.59 -19.70 2.57
CA GLY A 255 29.41 -21.15 2.70
C GLY A 255 30.63 -21.93 2.19
N ASN A 256 30.49 -23.25 2.10
CA ASN A 256 31.55 -24.10 1.58
C ASN A 256 31.49 -24.23 0.06
N ILE A 257 32.62 -24.55 -0.57
CA ILE A 257 32.67 -24.91 -1.99
C ILE A 257 32.27 -26.38 -2.18
N PHE A 258 31.42 -26.62 -3.16
CA PHE A 258 30.98 -27.94 -3.57
C PHE A 258 31.31 -28.16 -5.05
N ILE A 259 31.64 -29.40 -5.38
CA ILE A 259 31.81 -29.88 -6.75
C ILE A 259 30.68 -30.85 -7.09
N VAL A 260 30.36 -30.97 -8.37
CA VAL A 260 29.35 -31.90 -8.85
C VAL A 260 30.01 -33.26 -9.06
N ASN A 261 29.66 -34.24 -8.23
CA ASN A 261 30.25 -35.58 -8.30
C ASN A 261 29.50 -36.50 -9.28
N ASP A 262 28.17 -36.46 -9.29
CA ASP A 262 27.31 -37.34 -10.08
C ASP A 262 26.02 -36.60 -10.46
N ILE A 263 25.55 -36.79 -11.69
CA ILE A 263 24.29 -36.24 -12.19
C ILE A 263 23.34 -37.39 -12.53
N SER A 264 22.43 -37.65 -11.59
CA SER A 264 21.34 -38.62 -11.75
C SER A 264 20.06 -37.95 -12.28
N ILE A 265 19.49 -38.48 -13.35
CA ILE A 265 18.18 -38.05 -13.86
C ILE A 265 17.11 -39.02 -13.32
N ALA A 266 16.06 -38.52 -12.68
CA ALA A 266 15.00 -39.33 -12.10
C ALA A 266 13.61 -38.85 -12.55
N GLY A 267 12.69 -39.80 -12.79
CA GLY A 267 11.31 -39.54 -13.18
C GLY A 267 10.85 -40.36 -14.37
N ASP A 268 9.56 -40.23 -14.74
CA ASP A 268 9.03 -40.77 -16.00
C ASP A 268 9.24 -39.74 -17.11
N ILE A 269 10.18 -40.05 -18.01
CA ILE A 269 10.67 -39.10 -19.01
C ILE A 269 10.19 -39.57 -20.39
N PRO A 270 9.36 -38.79 -21.10
CA PRO A 270 8.80 -39.20 -22.39
C PRO A 270 9.80 -39.07 -23.56
N ILE A 271 11.09 -38.91 -23.27
CA ILE A 271 12.19 -38.74 -24.23
C ILE A 271 13.41 -39.55 -23.80
N ASP A 272 14.29 -39.84 -24.76
CA ASP A 272 15.50 -40.63 -24.53
C ASP A 272 16.45 -39.92 -23.54
N GLU A 273 16.91 -40.66 -22.51
CA GLU A 273 17.82 -40.14 -21.48
C GLU A 273 19.15 -39.67 -22.08
N SER A 274 19.64 -40.31 -23.15
CA SER A 274 20.88 -39.91 -23.82
C SER A 274 20.79 -38.51 -24.43
N PHE A 275 19.61 -38.14 -24.95
CA PHE A 275 19.36 -36.79 -25.43
C PHE A 275 19.39 -35.78 -24.29
N LEU A 276 18.76 -36.09 -23.16
CA LEU A 276 18.82 -35.24 -21.97
C LEU A 276 20.25 -35.08 -21.43
N ARG A 277 21.02 -36.18 -21.39
CA ARG A 277 22.44 -36.14 -20.99
C ARG A 277 23.27 -35.28 -21.92
N SER A 278 22.95 -35.23 -23.22
CA SER A 278 23.65 -34.34 -24.16
C SER A 278 23.40 -32.84 -23.92
N LEU A 279 22.31 -32.48 -23.21
CA LEU A 279 21.97 -31.11 -22.85
C LEU A 279 22.57 -30.68 -21.51
N ILE A 280 23.09 -31.62 -20.72
CA ILE A 280 23.77 -31.32 -19.46
C ILE A 280 25.18 -30.83 -19.79
N LEU A 281 25.39 -29.53 -19.63
CA LEU A 281 26.67 -28.86 -19.93
C LEU A 281 27.66 -28.87 -18.76
N ILE A 282 27.21 -29.30 -17.57
CA ILE A 282 28.01 -29.35 -16.34
C ILE A 282 28.85 -30.63 -16.35
N LYS A 283 30.14 -30.51 -16.00
CA LYS A 283 31.04 -31.66 -15.89
C LYS A 283 31.07 -32.19 -14.47
N GLU A 284 30.92 -33.51 -14.33
CA GLU A 284 31.22 -34.24 -13.11
C GLU A 284 32.74 -34.18 -12.83
N GLN A 285 33.12 -34.07 -11.56
CA GLN A 285 34.51 -33.98 -11.09
C GLN A 285 34.84 -35.07 -10.07
#